data_AF-A0A6G6WF65-F1
#
_entry.id   AF-A0A6G6WF65-F1
#
_cell.length_a   1.000
_cell.length_b   1.000
_cell.length_c   1.000
_cell.angle_alpha   90.00
_cell.angle_beta   90.00
_cell.angle_gamma   90.00
#
_symmetry.space_group_name_H-M   'P 1'
#
loop_
_entity.id
_entity.type
_entity.pdbx_description
1 polymer ?
#
loop_
_entity_poly.entity_id
_entity_poly.type
_entity_poly.pdbx_seq_one_letter_code
_entity_poly.pdbx_strand_id
1 'polypeptide(L)'
;MTAPEFQAEFDEGRGLLVVHGELDEPATVELRDQLGKVTKEYTQSLGLDLGDVTFMPSPAIGVLATSQAKLRRNGGDLVLVAPEGTIAQRLLTICGLDHETEFGGLTS
;
A
#
# COMPACT_ATOMS: atom_id res chain seq x y z
N MET A 1 1.71 26.20 1.16
CA MET A 1 2.61 25.04 1.24
C MET A 1 1.98 23.99 0.34
N THR A 2 2.64 23.61 -0.75
CA THR A 2 2.17 22.53 -1.63
C THR A 2 2.31 21.24 -0.85
N ALA A 3 1.26 20.41 -0.83
CA ALA A 3 1.36 19.09 -0.24
C ALA A 3 2.45 18.27 -0.98
N PRO A 4 3.12 17.33 -0.29
CA PRO A 4 4.10 16.46 -0.93
C PRO A 4 3.47 15.64 -2.06
N GLU A 5 4.09 15.69 -3.25
CA GLU A 5 3.70 14.87 -4.40
C GLU A 5 3.83 13.37 -4.08
N PHE A 6 3.00 12.56 -4.71
CA PHE A 6 3.09 11.11 -4.61
C PHE A 6 4.46 10.61 -5.08
N GLN A 7 5.09 9.79 -4.25
CA GLN A 7 6.33 9.08 -4.56
C GLN A 7 6.22 7.64 -4.09
N ALA A 8 6.82 6.73 -4.86
CA ALA A 8 6.87 5.32 -4.54
C ALA A 8 8.26 4.75 -4.84
N GLU A 9 8.83 4.04 -3.87
CA GLU A 9 10.17 3.44 -3.95
C GLU A 9 10.09 1.95 -3.62
N PHE A 10 10.56 1.10 -4.54
CA PHE A 10 10.55 -0.35 -4.33
C PHE A 10 11.91 -0.84 -3.82
N ASP A 11 11.90 -1.44 -2.63
CA ASP A 11 13.03 -2.15 -2.06
C ASP A 11 12.93 -3.64 -2.41
N GLU A 12 13.66 -4.03 -3.46
CA GLU A 12 13.72 -5.42 -3.94
C GLU A 12 14.27 -6.39 -2.87
N GLY A 13 15.17 -5.92 -2.00
CA GLY A 13 15.80 -6.74 -0.97
C GLY A 13 14.83 -7.13 0.15
N ARG A 14 13.86 -6.26 0.44
CA ARG A 14 12.80 -6.51 1.44
C ARG A 14 11.47 -6.91 0.85
N GLY A 15 11.28 -6.76 -0.46
CA GLY A 15 9.97 -6.92 -1.09
C GLY A 15 8.96 -5.91 -0.54
N LEU A 16 9.39 -4.65 -0.39
CA LEU A 16 8.63 -3.58 0.25
C LEU A 16 8.53 -2.37 -0.70
N LEU A 17 7.31 -1.94 -1.00
CA LEU A 17 7.04 -0.69 -1.71
C LEU A 17 6.73 0.40 -0.66
N VAL A 18 7.55 1.45 -0.62
CA VAL A 18 7.36 2.58 0.31
C VAL A 18 6.68 3.71 -0.44
N VAL A 19 5.57 4.21 0.11
CA VAL A 19 4.76 5.26 -0.50
C VAL A 19 4.75 6.50 0.39
N HIS A 20 4.99 7.64 -0.24
CA HIS A 20 5.02 8.94 0.43
C HIS A 20 4.04 9.91 -0.26
N GLY A 21 3.54 10.87 0.52
CA GLY A 21 2.75 11.99 0.01
C GLY A 21 1.25 11.73 -0.07
N GLU A 22 0.58 12.32 -1.04
CA GLU A 22 -0.88 12.25 -1.17
C GLU A 22 -1.32 11.19 -2.19
N LEU A 23 -2.24 10.31 -1.80
CA LEU A 23 -2.89 9.34 -2.68
C LEU A 23 -4.17 9.91 -3.31
N ASP A 24 -4.07 11.07 -3.96
CA ASP A 24 -5.18 11.66 -4.72
C ASP A 24 -5.56 10.79 -5.95
N GLU A 25 -6.46 11.28 -6.81
CA GLU A 25 -6.94 10.52 -7.97
C GLU A 25 -5.82 10.08 -8.94
N PRO A 26 -4.92 10.96 -9.42
CA PRO A 26 -3.82 10.54 -10.29
C PRO A 26 -2.83 9.62 -9.54
N ALA A 27 -2.50 9.91 -8.28
CA ALA A 27 -1.62 9.04 -7.49
C ALA A 27 -2.22 7.65 -7.26
N THR A 28 -3.55 7.56 -7.10
CA THR A 28 -4.26 6.28 -6.97
C THR A 28 -4.13 5.41 -8.22
N VAL A 29 -4.17 6.03 -9.41
CA VAL A 29 -3.94 5.33 -10.69
C VAL A 29 -2.50 4.85 -10.79
N GLU A 30 -1.54 5.71 -10.48
CA GLU A 30 -0.12 5.35 -10.51
C GLU A 30 0.20 4.23 -9.51
N LEU A 31 -0.31 4.31 -8.27
CA LEU A 31 -0.13 3.28 -7.25
C LEU A 31 -0.63 1.92 -7.73
N ARG A 32 -1.82 1.86 -8.34
CA ARG A 32 -2.39 0.62 -8.88
C ARG A 32 -1.48 0.01 -9.95
N ASP A 33 -0.92 0.84 -10.83
CA ASP A 33 -0.07 0.40 -11.92
C ASP A 33 1.31 -0.06 -11.38
N GLN A 34 1.85 0.61 -10.35
CA GLN A 34 3.06 0.18 -9.63
C GLN A 34 2.85 -1.16 -8.91
N LEU A 35 1.73 -1.32 -8.19
CA LEU A 35 1.39 -2.58 -7.54
C LEU A 35 1.33 -3.72 -8.56
N GLY A 36 0.69 -3.53 -9.71
CA GLY A 36 0.68 -4.52 -10.79
C GLY A 36 2.09 -4.90 -11.26
N LYS A 37 2.95 -3.91 -11.52
CA LYS A 37 4.34 -4.15 -11.97
C LYS A 37 5.18 -4.89 -10.93
N VAL A 38 5.22 -4.37 -9.70
CA VAL A 38 6.07 -4.88 -8.61
C VAL A 38 5.65 -6.29 -8.20
N THR A 39 4.34 -6.56 -8.16
CA THR A 39 3.80 -7.87 -7.79
C THR A 39 3.78 -8.86 -8.96
N LYS A 40 4.32 -8.50 -10.13
CA LYS A 40 4.21 -9.27 -11.39
C LYS A 40 2.78 -9.72 -11.67
N GLU A 41 1.89 -8.75 -11.85
CA GLU A 41 0.47 -8.96 -12.07
C GLU A 41 -0.21 -9.71 -10.91
N TYR A 42 0.09 -9.30 -9.67
CA TYR A 42 -0.47 -9.86 -8.43
C TYR A 42 -0.12 -11.33 -8.18
N THR A 43 1.04 -11.79 -8.65
CA THR A 43 1.53 -13.17 -8.43
C THR A 43 2.65 -13.28 -7.40
N GLN A 44 3.23 -12.16 -6.98
CA GLN A 44 4.26 -12.08 -5.95
C GLN A 44 3.79 -11.24 -4.77
N SER A 45 3.98 -11.77 -3.55
CA SER A 45 3.70 -11.06 -2.30
C SER A 45 4.51 -9.77 -2.20
N LEU A 46 3.95 -8.78 -1.50
CA LEU A 46 4.52 -7.44 -1.38
C LEU A 46 4.13 -6.82 -0.04
N GLY A 47 5.09 -6.16 0.61
CA GLY A 47 4.80 -5.19 1.66
C GLY A 47 4.52 -3.82 1.04
N LEU A 48 3.58 -3.07 1.59
CA LEU A 48 3.29 -1.69 1.20
C LEU A 48 3.33 -0.78 2.42
N ASP A 49 4.38 0.04 2.54
CA ASP A 49 4.53 1.02 3.60
C ASP A 49 3.81 2.32 3.26
N LEU A 50 2.85 2.69 4.13
CA LEU A 50 2.00 3.86 4.01
C LEU A 50 2.30 4.89 5.11
N GLY A 51 3.41 4.75 5.84
CA GLY A 51 3.75 5.56 7.01
C GLY A 51 3.86 7.06 6.73
N ASP A 52 4.32 7.41 5.54
CA ASP A 52 4.50 8.80 5.12
C ASP A 52 3.38 9.30 4.17
N VAL A 53 2.27 8.56 4.08
CA VAL A 53 1.08 9.01 3.36
C VAL A 53 0.33 10.03 4.20
N THR A 54 0.10 11.22 3.64
CA THR A 54 -0.56 12.33 4.35
C THR A 54 -2.02 12.52 3.95
N PHE A 55 -2.46 11.94 2.83
CA PHE A 55 -3.83 12.00 2.34
C PHE A 55 -4.21 10.72 1.61
N MET A 56 -5.40 10.17 1.92
CA MET A 56 -5.89 8.94 1.32
C MET A 56 -7.43 8.97 1.24
N PRO A 57 -8.00 9.26 0.06
CA PRO A 57 -9.44 9.26 -0.18
C PRO A 57 -9.95 7.83 -0.40
N SER A 58 -11.28 7.67 -0.46
CA SER A 58 -11.91 6.36 -0.63
C SER A 58 -11.49 5.57 -1.88
N PRO A 59 -11.17 6.19 -3.05
CA PRO A 59 -10.65 5.44 -4.20
C PRO A 59 -9.32 4.75 -3.90
N ALA A 60 -8.41 5.41 -3.17
CA ALA A 60 -7.13 4.83 -2.78
C ALA A 60 -7.34 3.59 -1.89
N ILE A 61 -8.23 3.68 -0.89
CA ILE A 61 -8.60 2.54 -0.03
C ILE A 61 -9.17 1.39 -0.86
N GLY A 62 -10.01 1.68 -1.87
CA GLY A 62 -10.53 0.68 -2.80
C GLY A 62 -9.44 -0.04 -3.59
N VAL A 63 -8.41 0.69 -4.05
CA VAL A 63 -7.25 0.09 -4.72
C VAL A 63 -6.47 -0.83 -3.77
N LEU A 64 -6.28 -0.44 -2.51
CA LEU A 64 -5.60 -1.28 -1.51
C LEU A 64 -6.38 -2.57 -1.25
N ALA A 65 -7.69 -2.46 -0.98
CA ALA A 65 -8.55 -3.61 -0.72
C ALA A 65 -8.59 -4.59 -1.91
N THR A 66 -8.73 -4.07 -3.12
CA THR A 66 -8.78 -4.90 -4.34
C THR A 66 -7.43 -5.57 -4.62
N SER A 67 -6.32 -4.89 -4.34
CA SER A 67 -4.97 -5.45 -4.49
C SER A 67 -4.71 -6.57 -3.49
N GLN A 68 -5.07 -6.38 -2.21
CA GLN A 68 -5.03 -7.45 -1.19
C GLN A 68 -5.83 -8.67 -1.62
N ALA A 69 -7.07 -8.46 -2.06
CA ALA A 69 -7.94 -9.54 -2.50
C ALA A 69 -7.39 -10.29 -3.72
N LYS A 70 -6.75 -9.60 -4.68
CA LYS A 70 -6.12 -10.22 -5.86
C LYS A 70 -4.92 -11.07 -5.47
N LEU A 71 -4.02 -10.54 -4.64
CA LEU A 71 -2.84 -11.29 -4.19
C LEU A 71 -3.23 -12.53 -3.40
N ARG A 72 -4.18 -12.40 -2.45
CA ARG A 72 -4.71 -13.53 -1.68
C ARG A 72 -5.32 -14.60 -2.58
N ARG A 73 -6.04 -14.23 -3.64
CA ARG A 73 -6.59 -15.18 -4.63
C ARG A 73 -5.50 -15.92 -5.41
N ASN A 74 -4.35 -15.30 -5.62
CA ASN A 74 -3.21 -15.87 -6.33
C ASN A 74 -2.22 -16.59 -5.41
N GLY A 75 -2.55 -16.75 -4.12
CA GLY A 75 -1.70 -17.42 -3.13
C GLY A 75 -0.53 -16.57 -2.60
N GLY A 76 -0.51 -15.27 -2.92
CA GLY A 76 0.39 -14.30 -2.32
C GLY A 76 -0.29 -13.47 -1.24
N ASP A 77 0.43 -12.52 -0.68
CA ASP A 77 -0.11 -11.59 0.32
C ASP A 77 0.33 -10.15 0.05
N LEU A 78 -0.55 -9.20 0.40
CA LEU A 78 -0.25 -7.77 0.40
C LEU A 78 -0.30 -7.26 1.84
N VAL A 79 0.86 -7.14 2.45
CA VAL A 79 1.00 -6.66 3.82
C VAL A 79 0.97 -5.13 3.80
N LEU A 80 -0.14 -4.54 4.22
CA LEU A 80 -0.25 -3.09 4.38
C LEU A 80 0.42 -2.70 5.70
N VAL A 81 1.42 -1.83 5.65
CA VAL A 81 2.14 -1.34 6.82
C VAL A 81 1.69 0.09 7.08
N ALA A 82 1.07 0.29 8.23
CA ALA A 82 0.52 1.56 8.67
C ALA A 82 0.91 1.80 10.12
N PRO A 83 2.03 2.51 10.37
CA PRO A 83 2.51 2.82 11.72
C PRO A 83 1.45 3.48 12.60
N GLU A 84 1.56 3.26 13.91
CA GLU A 84 0.64 3.82 14.89
C GLU A 84 0.56 5.36 14.79
N GLY A 85 -0.67 5.89 14.84
CA GLY A 85 -0.91 7.34 14.77
C GLY A 85 -0.93 7.94 13.36
N THR A 86 -0.69 7.15 12.31
CA THR A 86 -0.79 7.62 10.92
C THR A 86 -2.23 7.73 10.44
N ILE A 87 -2.48 8.55 9.41
CA ILE A 87 -3.80 8.60 8.75
C ILE A 87 -4.14 7.26 8.09
N ALA A 88 -3.14 6.58 7.52
CA ALA A 88 -3.29 5.26 6.94
C ALA A 88 -3.84 4.26 7.97
N GLN A 89 -3.23 4.19 9.16
CA GLN A 89 -3.64 3.28 10.22
C GLN A 89 -5.10 3.52 10.61
N ARG A 90 -5.47 4.79 10.81
CA ARG A 90 -6.84 5.18 11.16
C ARG A 90 -7.85 4.78 10.08
N LEU A 91 -7.55 5.06 8.82
CA LEU A 91 -8.46 4.80 7.70
C LEU A 91 -8.61 3.30 7.41
N LEU A 92 -7.50 2.55 7.41
CA LEU A 92 -7.52 1.10 7.24
C LEU A 92 -8.30 0.41 8.36
N THR A 93 -8.13 0.88 9.61
CA THR A 93 -8.92 0.40 10.75
C THR A 93 -10.41 0.67 10.56
N ILE A 94 -10.80 1.90 10.19
CA ILE A 94 -12.21 2.27 9.95
C ILE A 94 -12.82 1.41 8.84
N CYS A 95 -12.05 1.12 7.79
CA CYS A 95 -12.50 0.34 6.66
C CYS A 95 -12.39 -1.17 6.86
N GLY A 96 -11.83 -1.64 7.98
CA GLY A 96 -11.65 -3.06 8.27
C GLY A 96 -10.66 -3.77 7.34
N LEU A 97 -9.65 -3.05 6.85
CA LEU A 97 -8.56 -3.63 6.06
C LEU A 97 -7.47 -4.15 7.02
N ASP A 98 -7.03 -5.38 6.77
CA ASP A 98 -5.89 -5.97 7.50
C ASP A 98 -4.63 -5.13 7.25
N HIS A 99 -3.96 -4.74 8.32
CA HIS A 99 -2.72 -3.97 8.30
C HIS A 99 -1.86 -4.28 9.52
N GLU A 100 -0.56 -4.06 9.37
CA GLU A 100 0.45 -4.18 10.42
C GLU A 100 0.99 -2.79 10.78
N THR A 101 1.46 -2.63 12.02
CA THR A 101 2.08 -1.37 12.48
C THR A 101 3.55 -1.27 12.12
N GLU A 102 4.19 -2.40 11.79
CA GLU A 102 5.59 -2.51 11.39
C GLU A 102 5.75 -3.59 10.33
N PHE A 103 6.72 -3.46 9.43
CA PHE A 103 6.98 -4.48 8.43
C PHE A 103 7.86 -5.60 8.99
N GLY A 104 7.27 -6.75 9.27
CA GLY A 104 8.00 -7.94 9.75
C GLY A 104 8.70 -8.76 8.65
N GLY A 105 8.50 -8.40 7.38
CA GLY A 105 8.92 -9.18 6.22
C GLY A 105 7.78 -9.97 5.58
N LEU A 106 8.04 -10.60 4.44
CA LEU A 106 7.07 -11.46 3.77
C LEU A 106 7.16 -12.87 4.34
N THR A 107 6.12 -13.34 5.02
CA THR A 107 5.99 -14.76 5.38
C THR A 107 5.86 -15.57 4.09
N SER A 108 6.80 -16.52 3.90
CA SER A 108 6.81 -17.51 2.81
C SER A 108 5.77 -18.61 3.00
#